data_AF-A0A529WCR8-F1
#
_entry.id   AF-A0A529WCR8-F1
#
_cell.length_a   1.000
_cell.length_b   1.000
_cell.length_c   1.000
_cell.angle_alpha   90.00
_cell.angle_beta   90.00
_cell.angle_gamma   90.00
#
_symmetry.space_group_name_H-M   'P 1'
#
loop_
_entity.id
_entity.type
_entity.pdbx_description
1 polymer ?
#
loop_
_entity_poly.entity_id
_entity_poly.type
_entity_poly.pdbx_seq_one_letter_code
_entity_poly.pdbx_strand_id
1 'polypeptide(L)'
;MRIEGIPASPGYAEGPLFDLDQPPAAYRAKASAEEEQAALASAIGKAVGRLAVLDSEIAGYEASDQDYFRARAADLRDIRDQVLRVLSAEGEAAAPPGAILHGEDIAPTRFLETDWSKGGGIALKRGSTASHVAMLARSRGVPMIVGLGALAAPPTGDALLDAEHGAIIFSPLPAEVETFRQSASAFADRLGAAKTFLTEPAATKAGTAVRVQVNIAYPSDVEGIDIETCDGVGLMRTEFLFGKTLPDEETQYHAYRKVLEWAG
;
A
#
# COMPACT_ATOMS: atom_id res chain seq x y z
N MET A 1 14.75 -19.87 -1.94
CA MET A 1 13.70 -20.10 -2.97
C MET A 1 13.40 -18.77 -3.65
N ARG A 2 13.48 -18.67 -4.98
CA ARG A 2 13.19 -17.41 -5.72
C ARG A 2 11.82 -17.50 -6.40
N ILE A 3 11.03 -16.44 -6.30
CA ILE A 3 9.71 -16.32 -6.94
C ILE A 3 9.64 -14.99 -7.66
N GLU A 4 9.06 -15.02 -8.86
CA GLU A 4 8.84 -13.86 -9.71
C GLU A 4 7.41 -13.33 -9.49
N GLY A 5 7.27 -12.02 -9.62
CA GLY A 5 6.04 -11.27 -9.54
C GLY A 5 6.12 -10.04 -10.45
N ILE A 6 5.17 -9.14 -10.30
CA ILE A 6 5.06 -7.93 -11.11
C ILE A 6 5.49 -6.73 -10.25
N PRO A 7 6.49 -5.95 -10.68
CA PRO A 7 6.86 -4.69 -10.05
C PRO A 7 5.67 -3.73 -9.95
N ALA A 8 5.31 -3.34 -8.73
CA ALA A 8 4.30 -2.32 -8.46
C ALA A 8 4.95 -1.02 -7.97
N SER A 9 6.06 -1.11 -7.24
CA SER A 9 6.90 0.02 -6.82
C SER A 9 8.36 -0.44 -6.81
N PRO A 10 9.26 0.18 -7.59
CA PRO A 10 10.64 -0.29 -7.72
C PRO A 10 11.45 -0.07 -6.45
N GLY A 11 12.48 -0.89 -6.25
CA GLY A 11 13.42 -0.75 -5.15
C GLY A 11 13.87 -2.10 -4.59
N TYR A 12 14.65 -2.04 -3.51
CA TYR A 12 15.22 -3.21 -2.87
C TYR A 12 14.91 -3.19 -1.38
N ALA A 13 14.53 -4.34 -0.82
CA ALA A 13 14.40 -4.52 0.62
C ALA A 13 15.02 -5.84 1.07
N GLU A 14 15.74 -5.80 2.18
CA GLU A 14 16.29 -6.96 2.87
C GLU A 14 15.77 -6.94 4.30
N GLY A 15 15.16 -8.03 4.76
CA GLY A 15 14.64 -8.09 6.12
C GLY A 15 13.81 -9.33 6.43
N PRO A 16 13.31 -9.43 7.67
CA PRO A 16 12.46 -10.53 8.09
C PRO A 16 11.10 -10.47 7.39
N LEU A 17 10.56 -11.62 7.04
CA LEU A 17 9.21 -11.76 6.54
C LEU A 17 8.19 -11.53 7.65
N PHE A 18 7.13 -10.81 7.33
CA PHE A 18 5.96 -10.65 8.18
C PHE A 18 4.70 -11.06 7.41
N ASP A 19 4.02 -12.09 7.91
CA ASP A 19 2.80 -12.60 7.29
C ASP A 19 1.61 -11.69 7.62
N LEU A 20 0.97 -11.16 6.57
CA LEU A 20 -0.26 -10.38 6.62
C LEU A 20 -1.51 -11.27 6.73
N ASP A 21 -1.43 -12.52 6.26
CA ASP A 21 -2.56 -13.46 6.26
C ASP A 21 -2.71 -14.17 7.62
N GLN A 22 -2.19 -13.57 8.70
CA GLN A 22 -2.38 -14.10 10.05
C GLN A 22 -3.88 -14.24 10.31
N PRO A 23 -4.33 -15.39 10.86
CA PRO A 23 -5.75 -15.60 11.10
C PRO A 23 -6.28 -14.43 11.94
N PRO A 24 -7.44 -13.86 11.58
CA PRO A 24 -8.01 -12.76 12.34
C PRO A 24 -8.10 -13.19 13.81
N ALA A 25 -7.74 -12.27 14.72
CA ALA A 25 -7.79 -12.51 16.16
C ALA A 25 -9.10 -13.22 16.50
N ALA A 26 -8.99 -14.44 17.01
CA ALA A 26 -10.17 -15.20 17.40
C ALA A 26 -10.75 -14.54 18.64
N TYR A 27 -12.04 -14.21 18.62
CA TYR A 27 -12.72 -13.67 19.78
C TYR A 27 -12.52 -14.60 20.98
N ARG A 28 -11.80 -14.13 22.01
CA ARG A 28 -11.69 -14.80 23.30
C ARG A 28 -12.77 -14.26 24.23
N ALA A 29 -13.72 -15.13 24.59
CA ALA A 29 -14.65 -14.89 25.68
C ALA A 29 -13.89 -14.50 26.95
N LYS A 30 -14.38 -13.48 27.65
CA LYS A 30 -13.82 -12.91 28.88
C LYS A 30 -14.53 -13.41 30.15
N ALA A 31 -15.65 -14.12 30.02
CA ALA A 31 -16.36 -14.75 31.14
C ALA A 31 -17.08 -16.05 30.73
N SER A 32 -17.80 -16.68 31.67
CA SER A 32 -18.60 -17.88 31.38
C SER A 32 -19.77 -17.56 30.44
N ALA A 33 -20.22 -18.55 29.65
CA ALA A 33 -21.28 -18.37 28.65
C ALA A 33 -22.58 -17.77 29.21
N GLU A 34 -22.88 -17.97 30.50
CA GLU A 34 -24.06 -17.42 31.17
C GLU A 34 -23.88 -15.95 31.62
N GLU A 35 -22.67 -15.55 32.00
CA GLU A 35 -22.35 -14.17 32.43
C GLU A 35 -22.22 -13.21 31.25
N GLU A 36 -21.75 -13.70 30.10
CA GLU A 36 -21.69 -12.93 28.86
C GLU A 36 -23.07 -12.74 28.22
N GLN A 37 -24.03 -13.65 28.42
CA GLN A 37 -25.32 -13.62 27.74
C GLN A 37 -26.21 -12.42 28.12
N ALA A 38 -26.10 -11.90 29.35
CA ALA A 38 -27.00 -10.87 29.88
C ALA A 38 -26.57 -9.41 29.57
N ALA A 39 -25.27 -9.15 29.39
CA ALA A 39 -24.75 -7.81 29.07
C ALA A 39 -24.49 -7.60 27.55
N LEU A 40 -24.39 -8.68 26.77
CA LEU A 40 -23.86 -8.69 25.40
C LEU A 40 -24.96 -8.75 24.31
N ALA A 41 -26.17 -9.20 24.66
CA ALA A 41 -27.23 -9.55 23.70
C ALA A 41 -27.74 -8.38 22.83
N SER A 42 -27.70 -7.13 23.31
CA SER A 42 -28.18 -5.96 22.55
C SER A 42 -27.07 -5.26 21.74
N ALA A 43 -25.83 -5.31 22.22
CA ALA A 43 -24.69 -4.63 21.60
C ALA A 43 -23.99 -5.49 20.54
N ILE A 44 -23.80 -6.79 20.81
CA ILE A 44 -23.13 -7.71 19.88
C ILE A 44 -24.06 -8.25 18.79
N GLY A 45 -25.36 -8.44 19.08
CA GLY A 45 -26.33 -8.86 18.07
C GLY A 45 -26.39 -7.90 16.85
N LYS A 46 -26.21 -6.60 17.08
CA LYS A 46 -26.14 -5.59 16.00
C LYS A 46 -24.78 -5.56 15.31
N ALA A 47 -23.68 -5.82 16.02
CA ALA A 47 -22.34 -5.82 15.43
C ALA A 47 -22.08 -7.09 14.60
N VAL A 48 -22.41 -8.27 15.12
CA VAL A 48 -22.26 -9.57 14.44
C VAL A 48 -23.21 -9.70 13.25
N GLY A 49 -24.46 -9.24 13.38
CA GLY A 49 -25.38 -9.17 12.25
C GLY A 49 -24.87 -8.27 11.12
N ARG A 50 -24.26 -7.13 11.45
CA ARG A 50 -23.66 -6.23 10.45
C ARG A 50 -22.40 -6.83 9.80
N LEU A 51 -21.58 -7.55 10.55
CA LEU A 51 -20.39 -8.23 10.02
C LEU A 51 -20.77 -9.37 9.06
N ALA A 52 -21.79 -10.17 9.39
CA ALA A 52 -22.29 -11.23 8.50
C ALA A 52 -22.91 -10.66 7.21
N VAL A 53 -23.58 -9.50 7.29
CA VAL A 53 -24.06 -8.77 6.10
C VAL A 53 -22.87 -8.26 5.28
N LEU A 54 -21.84 -7.70 5.93
CA LEU A 54 -20.62 -7.26 5.27
C LEU A 54 -19.93 -8.40 4.50
N ASP A 55 -19.83 -9.60 5.07
CA ASP A 55 -19.28 -10.78 4.39
C ASP A 55 -20.07 -11.16 3.14
N SER A 56 -21.41 -11.12 3.21
CA SER A 56 -22.27 -11.36 2.04
C SER A 56 -22.08 -10.31 0.95
N GLU A 57 -21.92 -9.04 1.32
CA GLU A 57 -21.66 -7.94 0.37
C GLU A 57 -20.27 -8.07 -0.26
N ILE A 58 -19.24 -8.42 0.53
CA ILE A 58 -17.88 -8.68 0.04
C ILE A 58 -17.91 -9.76 -1.03
N ALA A 59 -18.55 -10.90 -0.74
CA ALA A 59 -18.67 -12.00 -1.70
C ALA A 59 -19.39 -11.56 -2.99
N GLY A 60 -20.42 -10.72 -2.88
CA GLY A 60 -21.10 -10.12 -4.04
C GLY A 60 -20.20 -9.21 -4.86
N TYR A 61 -19.36 -8.40 -4.23
CA TYR A 61 -18.41 -7.51 -4.91
C TYR A 61 -17.27 -8.27 -5.59
N GLU A 62 -16.77 -9.35 -4.96
CA GLU A 62 -15.77 -10.24 -5.55
C GLU A 62 -16.29 -10.98 -6.79
N ALA A 63 -17.55 -11.40 -6.74
CA ALA A 63 -18.22 -12.11 -7.83
C ALA A 63 -18.69 -11.18 -8.97
N SER A 64 -18.54 -9.86 -8.81
CA SER A 64 -18.93 -8.88 -9.82
C SER A 64 -18.06 -8.98 -11.07
N ASP A 65 -18.67 -8.82 -12.25
CA ASP A 65 -17.96 -8.78 -13.53
C ASP A 65 -17.14 -7.51 -13.75
N GLN A 66 -17.39 -6.44 -12.96
CA GLN A 66 -16.67 -5.17 -13.10
C GLN A 66 -15.45 -5.09 -12.19
N ASP A 67 -14.30 -4.74 -12.77
CA ASP A 67 -13.04 -4.54 -12.04
C ASP A 67 -13.16 -3.56 -10.86
N TYR A 68 -13.96 -2.51 -11.03
CA TYR A 68 -14.20 -1.51 -9.99
C TYR A 68 -14.80 -2.11 -8.70
N PHE A 69 -15.83 -2.95 -8.84
CA PHE A 69 -16.48 -3.58 -7.68
C PHE A 69 -15.56 -4.63 -7.05
N ARG A 70 -14.83 -5.41 -7.86
CA ARG A 70 -13.83 -6.35 -7.34
C ARG A 70 -12.73 -5.64 -6.55
N ALA A 71 -12.28 -4.48 -7.01
CA ALA A 71 -11.31 -3.66 -6.29
C ALA A 71 -11.86 -3.14 -4.95
N ARG A 72 -13.15 -2.75 -4.91
CA ARG A 72 -13.82 -2.29 -3.68
C ARG A 72 -14.07 -3.37 -2.64
N ALA A 73 -14.05 -4.65 -3.03
CA ALA A 73 -14.16 -5.74 -2.05
C ALA A 73 -13.03 -5.68 -1.00
N ALA A 74 -11.83 -5.24 -1.40
CA ALA A 74 -10.70 -5.04 -0.48
C ALA A 74 -11.02 -4.00 0.61
N ASP A 75 -11.63 -2.87 0.24
CA ASP A 75 -12.02 -1.83 1.19
C ASP A 75 -13.06 -2.36 2.21
N LEU A 76 -14.03 -3.15 1.74
CA LEU A 76 -15.06 -3.73 2.62
C LEU A 76 -14.47 -4.78 3.59
N ARG A 77 -13.52 -5.61 3.14
CA ARG A 77 -12.78 -6.54 4.02
C ARG A 77 -12.01 -5.78 5.09
N ASP A 78 -11.34 -4.69 4.73
CA ASP A 78 -10.59 -3.88 5.69
C ASP A 78 -11.49 -3.33 6.81
N ILE A 79 -12.66 -2.76 6.46
CA ILE A 79 -13.63 -2.26 7.44
C ILE A 79 -14.11 -3.39 8.37
N ARG A 80 -14.44 -4.55 7.82
CA ARG A 80 -14.86 -5.72 8.60
C ARG A 80 -13.76 -6.14 9.58
N ASP A 81 -12.54 -6.28 9.10
CA ASP A 81 -11.41 -6.75 9.89
C ASP A 81 -11.03 -5.73 10.98
N GLN A 82 -11.17 -4.44 10.71
CA GLN A 82 -10.99 -3.38 11.72
C GLN A 82 -12.00 -3.50 12.86
N VAL A 83 -13.27 -3.73 12.54
CA VAL A 83 -14.31 -3.93 13.57
C VAL A 83 -14.01 -5.18 14.39
N LEU A 84 -13.59 -6.27 13.76
CA LEU A 84 -13.18 -7.50 14.45
C LEU A 84 -11.97 -7.26 15.36
N ARG A 85 -10.97 -6.48 14.93
CA ARG A 85 -9.79 -6.11 15.75
C ARG A 85 -10.19 -5.38 17.03
N VAL A 86 -11.04 -4.36 16.92
CA VAL A 86 -11.50 -3.58 18.10
C VAL A 86 -12.27 -4.47 19.09
N LEU A 87 -13.02 -5.44 18.59
CA LEU A 87 -13.84 -6.33 19.42
C LEU A 87 -13.02 -7.46 20.08
N SER A 88 -11.91 -7.88 19.49
CA SER A 88 -11.20 -9.11 19.92
C SER A 88 -10.19 -8.89 21.05
N ALA A 89 -9.88 -7.64 21.43
CA ALA A 89 -8.95 -7.26 22.52
C ALA A 89 -7.53 -7.87 22.47
N GLU A 90 -7.22 -8.72 21.50
CA GLU A 90 -5.87 -9.12 21.13
C GLU A 90 -5.32 -8.10 20.12
N GLY A 91 -4.21 -7.45 20.48
CA GLY A 91 -3.46 -6.62 19.55
C GLY A 91 -2.80 -7.48 18.50
N GLU A 92 -2.90 -7.09 17.23
CA GLU A 92 -2.15 -7.72 16.15
C GLU A 92 -0.65 -7.54 16.39
N ALA A 93 0.16 -8.55 16.03
CA ALA A 93 1.60 -8.40 16.11
C ALA A 93 2.03 -7.23 15.21
N ALA A 94 2.78 -6.29 15.77
CA ALA A 94 3.41 -5.25 14.97
C ALA A 94 4.48 -5.88 14.09
N ALA A 95 4.55 -5.46 12.83
CA ALA A 95 5.64 -5.88 11.96
C ALA A 95 6.97 -5.37 12.53
N PRO A 96 8.02 -6.21 12.57
CA PRO A 96 9.32 -5.75 13.02
C PRO A 96 9.87 -4.66 12.06
N PRO A 97 10.73 -3.76 12.54
CA PRO A 97 11.34 -2.74 11.69
C PRO A 97 12.07 -3.35 10.48
N GLY A 98 11.85 -2.77 9.29
CA GLY A 98 12.47 -3.25 8.05
C GLY A 98 11.87 -4.54 7.49
N ALA A 99 10.72 -4.99 8.00
CA ALA A 99 10.09 -6.22 7.54
C ALA A 99 9.63 -6.15 6.07
N ILE A 100 9.64 -7.32 5.43
CA ILE A 100 8.97 -7.54 4.15
C ILE A 100 7.60 -8.14 4.46
N LEU A 101 6.55 -7.33 4.29
CA LEU A 101 5.16 -7.75 4.49
C LEU A 101 4.71 -8.60 3.30
N HIS A 102 4.24 -9.81 3.57
CA HIS A 102 3.75 -10.72 2.53
C HIS A 102 2.39 -11.29 2.87
N GLY A 103 1.58 -11.59 1.86
CA GLY A 103 0.24 -12.15 2.04
C GLY A 103 -0.59 -12.15 0.77
N GLU A 104 -1.88 -12.40 0.90
CA GLU A 104 -2.85 -12.39 -0.19
C GLU A 104 -3.00 -10.98 -0.75
N ASP A 105 -3.22 -10.01 0.14
CA ASP A 105 -3.35 -8.58 -0.17
C ASP A 105 -2.95 -7.75 1.06
N ILE A 106 -2.86 -6.44 0.93
CA ILE A 106 -2.63 -5.51 2.04
C ILE A 106 -3.72 -4.44 2.07
N ALA A 107 -4.30 -4.24 3.25
CA ALA A 107 -5.23 -3.15 3.47
C ALA A 107 -4.53 -1.77 3.44
N PRO A 108 -5.15 -0.71 2.89
CA PRO A 108 -4.60 0.64 2.95
C PRO A 108 -4.32 1.13 4.37
N THR A 109 -5.18 0.80 5.34
CA THR A 109 -4.98 1.12 6.76
C THR A 109 -3.68 0.52 7.29
N ARG A 110 -3.47 -0.78 7.06
CA ARG A 110 -2.24 -1.48 7.47
C ARG A 110 -0.99 -0.86 6.86
N PHE A 111 -1.05 -0.46 5.58
CA PHE A 111 0.05 0.25 4.92
C PHE A 111 0.37 1.58 5.62
N LEU A 112 -0.67 2.34 5.99
CA LEU A 112 -0.52 3.65 6.65
C LEU A 112 -0.07 3.54 8.12
N GLU A 113 -0.44 2.47 8.81
CA GLU A 113 -0.04 2.18 10.20
C GLU A 113 1.39 1.63 10.29
N THR A 114 1.94 1.12 9.19
CA THR A 114 3.30 0.58 9.15
C THR A 114 4.33 1.71 9.13
N ASP A 115 5.33 1.63 10.02
CA ASP A 115 6.49 2.53 10.01
C ASP A 115 7.53 2.07 8.97
N TRP A 116 7.59 2.79 7.85
CA TRP A 116 8.53 2.55 6.75
C TRP A 116 9.89 3.24 6.93
N SER A 117 10.12 3.98 8.02
CA SER A 117 11.36 4.75 8.23
C SER A 117 12.61 3.88 8.38
N LYS A 118 12.43 2.58 8.68
CA LYS A 118 13.49 1.57 8.81
C LYS A 118 13.63 0.70 7.56
N GLY A 119 13.04 1.11 6.44
CA GLY A 119 12.97 0.32 5.22
C GLY A 119 11.86 -0.72 5.29
N GLY A 120 12.06 -1.84 4.59
CA GLY A 120 11.05 -2.88 4.41
C GLY A 120 10.44 -2.86 3.02
N GLY A 121 9.49 -3.75 2.78
CA GLY A 121 8.87 -3.90 1.46
C GLY A 121 7.61 -4.73 1.50
N ILE A 122 6.97 -4.89 0.34
CA ILE A 122 5.66 -5.54 0.21
C ILE A 122 5.71 -6.57 -0.92
N ALA A 123 5.21 -7.78 -0.64
CA ALA A 123 5.21 -8.88 -1.60
C ALA A 123 3.86 -9.64 -1.55
N LEU A 124 2.96 -9.38 -2.50
CA LEU A 124 1.59 -9.88 -2.45
C LEU A 124 1.29 -10.95 -3.51
N LYS A 125 0.42 -11.91 -3.16
CA LYS A 125 -0.09 -12.91 -4.10
C LYS A 125 -1.09 -12.29 -5.09
N ARG A 126 -2.00 -11.44 -4.60
CA ARG A 126 -2.95 -10.66 -5.38
C ARG A 126 -2.61 -9.17 -5.32
N GLY A 127 -3.31 -8.40 -6.15
CA GLY A 127 -3.11 -6.96 -6.25
C GLY A 127 -2.94 -6.53 -7.70
N SER A 128 -2.89 -5.21 -7.89
CA SER A 128 -2.68 -4.59 -9.19
C SER A 128 -1.61 -3.52 -9.04
N THR A 129 -0.78 -3.34 -10.06
CA THR A 129 0.18 -2.23 -10.14
C THR A 129 -0.51 -0.86 -10.12
N ALA A 130 -1.80 -0.82 -10.46
CA ALA A 130 -2.65 0.37 -10.41
C ALA A 130 -3.45 0.51 -9.10
N SER A 131 -3.29 -0.39 -8.12
CA SER A 131 -4.05 -0.32 -6.87
C SER A 131 -3.71 0.93 -6.04
N HIS A 132 -4.61 1.29 -5.13
CA HIS A 132 -4.39 2.41 -4.20
C HIS A 132 -3.11 2.20 -3.39
N VAL A 133 -2.89 1.00 -2.85
CA VAL A 133 -1.68 0.72 -2.08
C VAL A 133 -0.43 0.73 -2.97
N ALA A 134 -0.49 0.23 -4.20
CA ALA A 134 0.63 0.33 -5.13
C ALA A 134 1.02 1.79 -5.43
N MET A 135 0.03 2.68 -5.52
CA MET A 135 0.27 4.12 -5.65
C MET A 135 0.89 4.74 -4.39
N LEU A 136 0.40 4.36 -3.19
CA LEU A 136 0.97 4.82 -1.92
C LEU A 136 2.40 4.30 -1.70
N ALA A 137 2.68 3.06 -2.12
CA ALA A 137 4.01 2.48 -2.07
C ALA A 137 4.99 3.28 -2.93
N ARG A 138 4.60 3.63 -4.17
CA ARG A 138 5.41 4.48 -5.04
C ARG A 138 5.66 5.87 -4.45
N SER A 139 4.63 6.52 -3.91
CA SER A 139 4.79 7.86 -3.33
C SER A 139 5.67 7.89 -2.09
N ARG A 140 5.69 6.80 -1.31
CA ARG A 140 6.58 6.63 -0.15
C ARG A 140 7.92 5.96 -0.46
N GLY A 141 8.17 5.58 -1.71
CA GLY A 141 9.38 4.86 -2.11
C GLY A 141 9.51 3.47 -1.47
N VAL A 142 8.40 2.84 -1.10
CA VAL A 142 8.37 1.48 -0.53
C VAL A 142 8.44 0.46 -1.67
N PRO A 143 9.45 -0.43 -1.71
CA PRO A 143 9.54 -1.50 -2.71
C PRO A 143 8.34 -2.44 -2.63
N MET A 144 7.71 -2.73 -3.77
CA MET A 144 6.49 -3.54 -3.82
C MET A 144 6.40 -4.39 -5.07
N ILE A 145 6.09 -5.67 -4.89
CA ILE A 145 5.69 -6.59 -5.97
C ILE A 145 4.33 -7.22 -5.67
N VAL A 146 3.59 -7.53 -6.73
CA VAL A 146 2.29 -8.21 -6.67
C VAL A 146 2.27 -9.42 -7.61
N GLY A 147 1.28 -10.29 -7.49
CA GLY A 147 1.12 -11.40 -8.44
C GLY A 147 2.10 -12.55 -8.23
N LEU A 148 2.55 -12.78 -6.99
CA LEU A 148 3.47 -13.88 -6.64
C LEU A 148 2.88 -15.29 -6.84
N GLY A 149 1.57 -15.39 -7.11
CA GLY A 149 0.89 -16.68 -7.23
C GLY A 149 0.75 -17.40 -5.88
N ALA A 150 0.38 -18.68 -5.92
CA ALA A 150 0.17 -19.46 -4.72
C ALA A 150 1.50 -20.00 -4.15
N LEU A 151 1.79 -19.69 -2.89
CA LEU A 151 2.85 -20.32 -2.12
C LEU A 151 2.29 -21.55 -1.38
N ALA A 152 3.00 -22.67 -1.42
CA ALA A 152 2.55 -23.90 -0.75
C ALA A 152 2.48 -23.77 0.78
N ALA A 153 3.29 -22.89 1.36
CA ALA A 153 3.26 -22.52 2.77
C ALA A 153 3.75 -21.07 2.92
N PRO A 154 3.30 -20.33 3.96
CA PRO A 154 3.83 -19.01 4.26
C PRO A 154 5.32 -19.13 4.62
N PRO A 155 6.21 -18.52 3.84
CA PRO A 155 7.64 -18.56 4.14
C PRO A 155 7.94 -17.76 5.40
N THR A 156 8.95 -18.15 6.15
CA THR A 156 9.37 -17.50 7.40
C THR A 156 10.87 -17.19 7.37
N GLY A 157 11.32 -16.26 8.22
CA GLY A 157 12.72 -15.84 8.29
C GLY A 157 13.03 -14.70 7.34
N ASP A 158 14.29 -14.57 6.93
CA ASP A 158 14.72 -13.43 6.10
C ASP A 158 14.42 -13.64 4.62
N ALA A 159 14.16 -12.53 3.93
CA ALA A 159 13.99 -12.48 2.49
C ALA A 159 14.68 -11.27 1.86
N LEU A 160 14.90 -11.39 0.55
CA LEU A 160 15.41 -10.34 -0.31
C LEU A 160 14.33 -10.01 -1.33
N LEU A 161 13.85 -8.78 -1.33
CA LEU A 161 12.87 -8.26 -2.27
C LEU A 161 13.59 -7.38 -3.30
N ASP A 162 13.64 -7.84 -4.54
CA ASP A 162 14.08 -7.08 -5.71
C ASP A 162 12.84 -6.63 -6.48
N ALA A 163 12.27 -5.49 -6.06
CA ALA A 163 11.10 -4.93 -6.72
C ALA A 163 11.44 -4.16 -8.01
N GLU A 164 12.73 -3.92 -8.29
CA GLU A 164 13.18 -3.39 -9.58
C GLU A 164 12.93 -4.43 -10.69
N HIS A 165 13.30 -5.69 -10.44
CA HIS A 165 13.15 -6.78 -11.42
C HIS A 165 11.93 -7.68 -11.16
N GLY A 166 11.23 -7.48 -10.05
CA GLY A 166 9.98 -8.17 -9.76
C GLY A 166 10.17 -9.53 -9.09
N ALA A 167 11.13 -9.68 -8.19
CA ALA A 167 11.42 -10.96 -7.56
C ALA A 167 11.58 -10.88 -6.05
N ILE A 168 11.32 -12.02 -5.40
CA ILE A 168 11.60 -12.22 -3.98
C ILE A 168 12.36 -13.53 -3.78
N ILE A 169 13.37 -13.50 -2.91
CA ILE A 169 14.18 -14.65 -2.52
C ILE A 169 13.94 -14.93 -1.03
N PHE A 170 13.36 -16.08 -0.74
CA PHE A 170 13.14 -16.55 0.63
C PHE A 170 14.31 -17.39 1.12
N SER A 171 14.68 -17.18 2.39
CA SER A 171 15.79 -17.87 3.06
C SER A 171 17.07 -17.84 2.21
N PRO A 172 17.58 -16.63 1.90
CA PRO A 172 18.70 -16.47 0.98
C PRO A 172 19.99 -17.06 1.53
N LEU A 173 20.82 -17.57 0.63
CA LEU A 173 22.19 -17.96 0.95
C LEU A 173 23.08 -16.71 1.10
N PRO A 174 24.17 -16.77 1.88
CA PRO A 174 25.07 -15.62 2.06
C PRO A 174 25.58 -15.00 0.76
N ALA A 175 25.83 -15.81 -0.28
CA ALA A 175 26.25 -15.34 -1.59
C ALA A 175 25.15 -14.58 -2.35
N GLU A 176 23.88 -14.96 -2.16
CA GLU A 176 22.72 -14.26 -2.73
C GLU A 176 22.53 -12.90 -2.06
N VAL A 177 22.72 -12.83 -0.73
CA VAL A 177 22.67 -11.57 0.04
C VAL A 177 23.73 -10.59 -0.45
N GLU A 178 24.97 -11.04 -0.66
CA GLU A 178 26.05 -10.18 -1.13
C GLU A 178 25.76 -9.62 -2.54
N THR A 179 25.34 -10.49 -3.46
CA THR A 179 24.96 -10.09 -4.83
C THR A 179 23.79 -9.11 -4.82
N PHE A 180 22.81 -9.35 -3.95
CA PHE A 180 21.65 -8.47 -3.77
C PHE A 180 22.05 -7.09 -3.26
N ARG A 181 22.91 -7.01 -2.24
CA ARG A 181 23.39 -5.73 -1.69
C ARG A 181 24.17 -4.91 -2.72
N GLN A 182 24.97 -5.56 -3.57
CA GLN A 182 25.65 -4.89 -4.69
C GLN A 182 24.64 -4.29 -5.68
N SER A 183 23.58 -5.04 -6.00
CA SER A 183 22.51 -4.57 -6.90
C SER A 183 21.73 -3.40 -6.28
N ALA A 184 21.39 -3.50 -5.00
CA ALA A 184 20.73 -2.45 -4.24
C ALA A 184 21.58 -1.17 -4.15
N SER A 185 22.89 -1.30 -3.93
CA SER A 185 23.83 -0.17 -3.94
C SER A 185 23.88 0.49 -5.32
N ALA A 186 24.02 -0.30 -6.39
CA ALA A 186 24.04 0.22 -7.74
C ALA A 186 22.73 0.93 -8.11
N PHE A 187 21.59 0.44 -7.62
CA PHE A 187 20.30 1.11 -7.76
C PHE A 187 20.25 2.44 -7.02
N ALA A 188 20.72 2.49 -5.78
CA ALA A 188 20.81 3.72 -5.00
C ALA A 188 21.74 4.76 -5.66
N ASP A 189 22.86 4.33 -6.23
CA ASP A 189 23.78 5.19 -6.98
C ASP A 189 23.12 5.75 -8.25
N ARG A 190 22.36 4.92 -8.99
CA ARG A 190 21.58 5.38 -10.14
C ARG A 190 20.53 6.43 -9.75
N LEU A 191 19.82 6.21 -8.64
CA LEU A 191 18.88 7.20 -8.11
C LEU A 191 19.59 8.49 -7.68
N GLY A 192 20.76 8.38 -7.05
CA GLY A 192 21.59 9.53 -6.69
C GLY A 192 22.03 10.34 -7.91
N ALA A 193 22.49 9.66 -8.96
CA ALA A 193 22.84 10.30 -10.23
C ALA A 193 21.60 10.91 -10.93
N ALA A 194 20.45 10.25 -10.89
CA ALA A 194 19.21 10.78 -11.48
C ALA A 194 18.80 12.13 -10.84
N LYS A 195 19.07 12.32 -9.55
CA LYS A 195 18.78 13.59 -8.85
C LYS A 195 19.51 14.80 -9.44
N THR A 196 20.68 14.61 -10.06
CA THR A 196 21.41 15.73 -10.66
C THR A 196 20.72 16.29 -11.90
N PHE A 197 19.82 15.52 -12.52
CA PHE A 197 19.06 15.92 -13.70
C PHE A 197 17.72 16.58 -13.37
N LEU A 198 17.32 16.65 -12.10
CA LEU A 198 15.98 17.13 -11.72
C LEU A 198 15.68 18.54 -12.23
N THR A 199 16.69 19.41 -12.25
CA THR A 199 16.56 20.80 -12.72
C THR A 199 16.98 20.99 -14.18
N GLU A 200 17.32 19.92 -14.89
CA GLU A 200 17.71 20.01 -16.30
C GLU A 200 16.48 19.89 -17.22
N PRO A 201 16.43 20.63 -18.35
CA PRO A 201 15.33 20.50 -19.30
C PRO A 201 15.23 19.08 -19.87
N ALA A 202 14.06 18.46 -19.78
CA ALA A 202 13.83 17.14 -20.35
C ALA A 202 13.79 17.20 -21.88
N ALA A 203 14.65 16.40 -22.53
CA ALA A 203 14.70 16.27 -23.97
C ALA A 203 14.98 14.83 -24.42
N THR A 204 14.46 14.46 -25.58
CA THR A 204 14.82 13.19 -26.24
C THR A 204 16.29 13.22 -26.70
N LYS A 205 16.86 12.05 -27.05
CA LYS A 205 18.21 11.97 -27.64
C LYS A 205 18.39 12.80 -28.91
N ALA A 206 17.29 13.11 -29.62
CA ALA A 206 17.30 13.94 -30.82
C ALA A 206 17.15 15.45 -30.52
N GLY A 207 17.07 15.84 -29.25
CA GLY A 207 16.94 17.23 -28.81
C GLY A 207 15.50 17.77 -28.78
N THR A 208 14.49 16.94 -29.05
CA THR A 208 13.08 17.35 -28.91
C THR A 208 12.73 17.51 -27.44
N ALA A 209 12.32 18.71 -27.03
CA ALA A 209 11.88 19.01 -25.67
C ALA A 209 10.63 18.21 -25.30
N VAL A 210 10.57 17.74 -24.06
CA VAL A 210 9.45 16.99 -23.48
C VAL A 210 9.06 17.68 -22.17
N ARG A 211 7.75 17.74 -21.88
CA ARG A 211 7.27 18.23 -20.59
C ARG A 211 7.10 17.08 -19.61
N VAL A 212 7.65 17.24 -18.40
CA VAL A 212 7.55 16.30 -17.29
C VAL A 212 6.71 16.95 -16.20
N GLN A 213 5.48 16.48 -16.05
CA GLN A 213 4.52 17.05 -15.12
C GLN A 213 4.14 16.05 -14.03
N VAL A 214 3.78 16.56 -12.85
CA VAL A 214 3.40 15.72 -11.71
C VAL A 214 1.91 15.43 -11.70
N ASN A 215 1.57 14.25 -11.16
CA ASN A 215 0.20 13.85 -10.89
C ASN A 215 -0.05 13.95 -9.40
N ILE A 216 -1.06 14.73 -8.98
CA ILE A 216 -1.40 14.95 -7.58
C ILE A 216 -2.82 14.48 -7.25
N ALA A 217 -3.03 14.04 -6.02
CA ALA A 217 -4.32 13.64 -5.47
C ALA A 217 -4.91 14.68 -4.52
N TYR A 218 -4.06 15.41 -3.80
CA TYR A 218 -4.44 16.49 -2.90
C TYR A 218 -3.68 17.78 -3.23
N PRO A 219 -4.27 18.97 -3.00
CA PRO A 219 -3.54 20.23 -3.12
C PRO A 219 -2.31 20.34 -2.22
N SER A 220 -2.21 19.55 -1.16
CA SER A 220 -1.03 19.49 -0.28
C SER A 220 0.14 18.71 -0.89
N ASP A 221 -0.09 17.87 -1.91
CA ASP A 221 0.96 17.03 -2.49
C ASP A 221 2.08 17.88 -3.13
N VAL A 222 1.74 19.09 -3.58
CA VAL A 222 2.70 20.04 -4.16
C VAL A 222 3.67 20.62 -3.12
N GLU A 223 3.36 20.58 -1.82
CA GLU A 223 4.22 21.16 -0.77
C GLU A 223 5.57 20.44 -0.65
N GLY A 224 5.62 19.16 -1.04
CA GLY A 224 6.84 18.35 -1.06
C GLY A 224 7.58 18.37 -2.39
N ILE A 225 7.10 19.13 -3.37
CA ILE A 225 7.64 19.13 -4.74
C ILE A 225 8.18 20.52 -5.03
N ASP A 226 9.46 20.58 -5.37
CA ASP A 226 10.07 21.79 -5.87
C ASP A 226 9.64 22.01 -7.33
N ILE A 227 9.01 23.16 -7.61
CA ILE A 227 8.52 23.49 -8.94
C ILE A 227 9.66 23.55 -9.96
N GLU A 228 10.90 23.82 -9.55
CA GLU A 228 12.06 23.80 -10.46
C GLU A 228 12.39 22.39 -10.99
N THR A 229 11.82 21.35 -10.38
CA THR A 229 12.08 19.95 -10.74
C THR A 229 11.04 19.34 -11.67
N CYS A 230 10.05 20.14 -12.12
CA CYS A 230 9.00 19.69 -13.03
C CYS A 230 8.39 20.84 -13.84
N ASP A 231 7.66 20.51 -14.90
CA ASP A 231 6.95 21.46 -15.77
C ASP A 231 5.50 21.70 -15.32
N GLY A 232 5.23 21.58 -14.01
CA GLY A 232 3.93 21.80 -13.38
C GLY A 232 3.08 20.54 -13.15
N VAL A 233 1.77 20.72 -12.98
CA VAL A 233 0.80 19.63 -12.73
C VAL A 233 0.14 19.20 -14.03
N GLY A 234 0.26 17.91 -14.38
CA GLY A 234 -0.37 17.33 -15.58
C GLY A 234 -1.74 16.72 -15.29
N LEU A 235 -1.95 16.29 -14.04
CA LEU A 235 -3.22 15.73 -13.57
C LEU A 235 -3.40 16.03 -12.09
N MET A 236 -4.49 16.70 -11.74
CA MET A 236 -5.01 16.75 -10.37
C MET A 236 -6.27 15.90 -10.30
N ARG A 237 -6.26 14.86 -9.45
CA ARG A 237 -7.46 14.07 -9.15
C ARG A 237 -8.33 14.84 -8.19
N THR A 238 -9.51 15.26 -8.64
CA THR A 238 -10.41 16.10 -7.85
C THR A 238 -11.37 15.30 -6.98
N GLU A 239 -11.47 13.99 -7.20
CA GLU A 239 -12.39 13.10 -6.50
C GLU A 239 -12.17 13.09 -4.98
N PHE A 240 -10.94 13.33 -4.53
CA PHE A 240 -10.61 13.38 -3.10
C PHE A 240 -11.04 14.68 -2.40
N LEU A 241 -11.42 15.73 -3.15
CA LEU A 241 -12.11 16.91 -2.59
C LEU A 241 -13.54 16.54 -2.15
N PHE A 242 -14.12 15.50 -2.74
CA PHE A 242 -15.47 15.03 -2.45
C PHE A 242 -15.43 14.01 -1.30
N GLY A 243 -15.39 14.53 -0.08
CA GLY A 243 -15.44 13.74 1.16
C GLY A 243 -16.85 13.29 1.53
N LYS A 244 -17.13 13.17 2.84
CA LYS A 244 -18.48 12.82 3.35
C LYS A 244 -19.54 13.89 3.03
N THR A 245 -19.10 15.11 2.81
CA THR A 245 -19.93 16.26 2.44
C THR A 245 -19.42 16.82 1.12
N LEU A 246 -20.34 17.31 0.28
CA LEU A 246 -19.98 18.01 -0.95
C LEU A 246 -19.19 19.28 -0.59
N PRO A 247 -18.00 19.51 -1.16
CA PRO A 247 -17.27 20.75 -0.95
C PRO A 247 -18.04 21.89 -1.63
N ASP A 248 -18.14 23.02 -0.94
CA ASP A 248 -18.69 24.24 -1.54
C ASP A 248 -17.72 24.83 -2.57
N GLU A 249 -18.20 25.84 -3.29
CA GLU A 249 -17.43 26.53 -4.33
C GLU A 249 -16.15 27.15 -3.76
N GLU A 250 -16.21 27.75 -2.57
CA GLU A 250 -15.06 28.41 -1.94
C GLU A 250 -13.96 27.41 -1.59
N THR A 251 -14.32 26.24 -1.06
CA THR A 251 -13.39 25.14 -0.78
C THR A 251 -12.69 24.67 -2.05
N GLN A 252 -13.45 24.49 -3.14
CA GLN A 252 -12.89 24.08 -4.43
C GLN A 252 -11.99 25.17 -5.01
N TYR A 253 -12.41 26.43 -4.94
CA TYR A 253 -11.62 27.58 -5.39
C TYR A 253 -10.26 27.63 -4.69
N HIS A 254 -10.21 27.52 -3.36
CA HIS A 254 -8.96 27.51 -2.61
C HIS A 254 -8.07 26.32 -2.96
N ALA A 255 -8.65 25.14 -3.18
CA ALA A 255 -7.91 23.95 -3.58
C ALA A 255 -7.20 24.14 -4.94
N TYR A 256 -7.93 24.64 -5.95
CA TYR A 256 -7.36 24.88 -7.28
C TYR A 256 -6.38 26.04 -7.31
N ARG A 257 -6.73 27.14 -6.61
CA ARG A 257 -5.88 28.33 -6.50
C ARG A 257 -4.50 27.96 -5.93
N LYS A 258 -4.46 27.14 -4.88
CA LYS A 258 -3.19 26.71 -4.28
C LYS A 258 -2.27 26.01 -5.29
N VAL A 259 -2.82 25.12 -6.11
CA VAL A 259 -2.05 24.38 -7.12
C VAL A 259 -1.55 25.31 -8.23
N LEU A 260 -2.38 26.27 -8.65
CA LEU A 260 -2.01 27.27 -9.65
C LEU A 260 -0.93 28.23 -9.11
N GLU A 261 -1.08 28.73 -7.89
CA GLU A 261 -0.07 29.59 -7.24
C GLU A 261 1.28 28.88 -7.08
N TRP A 262 1.28 27.58 -6.81
CA TRP A 262 2.51 26.77 -6.78
C TRP A 262 3.13 26.58 -8.16
N ALA A 263 2.31 26.39 -9.20
CA ALA A 263 2.78 26.17 -10.57
C ALA A 263 3.36 27.43 -11.25
N GLY A 264 3.02 28.63 -10.74
CA GLY A 264 3.40 29.92 -11.31
C GLY A 264 2.48 30.39 -12.43
#